data_AF-A0A848IWU2-F1
#
_entry.id   AF-A0A848IWU2-F1
#
_cell.length_a   1.000
_cell.length_b   1.000
_cell.length_c   1.000
_cell.angle_alpha   90.00
_cell.angle_beta   90.00
_cell.angle_gamma   90.00
#
_symmetry.space_group_name_H-M   'P 1'
#
loop_
_entity.id
_entity.type
_entity.pdbx_description
1 polymer ?
#
loop_
_entity_poly.entity_id
_entity_poly.type
_entity_poly.pdbx_seq_one_letter_code
_entity_poly.pdbx_strand_id
1 'polypeptide(L)'
;MAFFKKLSYALGFLCLLFLGGIVFLIIKLKHTRTLQQTPIDFSLTSQEEKVAELMIDNKSNKEIASELFISLNTVKTHIRNLYAKLEVSNRTEFMEKFKNHPRD
;
A
#
# COMPACT_ATOMS: atom_id res chain seq x y z
N MET A 1 5.53 43.42 -30.97
CA MET A 1 6.34 42.63 -30.00
C MET A 1 5.65 42.38 -28.65
N ALA A 2 4.82 43.29 -28.11
CA ALA A 2 4.16 43.11 -26.81
C ALA A 2 3.11 41.98 -26.77
N PHE A 3 2.45 41.67 -27.89
CA PHE A 3 1.43 40.61 -27.98
C PHE A 3 2.02 39.19 -27.78
N PHE A 4 3.15 38.89 -28.42
CA PHE A 4 3.82 37.59 -28.29
C PHE A 4 4.34 37.33 -26.87
N LYS A 5 4.81 38.36 -26.17
CA LYS A 5 5.19 38.24 -24.74
C LYS A 5 3.98 37.90 -23.87
N LYS A 6 2.84 38.59 -24.05
CA LYS A 6 1.59 38.27 -23.33
C LYS A 6 1.08 36.86 -23.62
N LEU A 7 1.18 36.41 -24.87
CA LEU A 7 0.80 35.05 -25.28
C LEU A 7 1.69 33.99 -24.63
N SER A 8 3.01 34.23 -24.55
CA SER A 8 3.96 33.34 -23.89
C SER A 8 3.74 33.25 -22.38
N TYR A 9 3.47 34.37 -21.70
CA TYR A 9 3.14 34.37 -20.27
C TYR A 9 1.80 33.68 -19.97
N ALA A 10 0.79 33.86 -20.82
CA ALA A 10 -0.50 33.18 -20.69
C ALA A 10 -0.36 31.65 -20.84
N LEU A 11 0.45 31.18 -21.80
CA LEU A 11 0.76 29.76 -21.99
C LEU A 11 1.56 29.17 -20.81
N GLY A 12 2.53 29.91 -20.28
CA GLY A 12 3.31 29.48 -19.11
C GLY A 12 2.47 29.35 -17.84
N PHE A 13 1.55 30.29 -17.62
CA PHE A 13 0.60 30.24 -16.50
C PHE A 13 -0.36 29.05 -16.63
N LEU A 14 -0.83 28.75 -17.86
CA LEU A 14 -1.68 27.59 -18.12
C LEU A 14 -0.94 26.28 -17.83
N CYS A 15 0.34 26.15 -18.23
CA CYS A 15 1.16 24.98 -17.90
C CYS A 15 1.35 24.77 -16.38
N LEU A 16 1.56 25.84 -15.61
CA LEU A 16 1.74 25.74 -14.16
C LEU A 16 0.45 25.30 -13.43
N LEU A 17 -0.71 25.77 -13.89
CA LEU A 17 -2.00 25.32 -13.37
C LEU A 17 -2.27 23.85 -13.67
N PHE A 18 -1.90 23.39 -14.88
CA PHE A 18 -2.01 21.97 -15.25
C PHE A 18 -1.04 21.07 -14.47
N LEU A 19 0.21 21.50 -14.26
CA LEU A 19 1.20 20.77 -13.46
C LEU A 19 0.75 20.61 -12.00
N GLY A 20 0.20 21.68 -11.39
CA GLY A 20 -0.34 21.63 -10.02
C GLY A 20 -1.52 20.66 -9.89
N GLY A 21 -2.42 20.66 -10.87
CA GLY A 21 -3.56 19.73 -10.92
C GLY A 21 -3.14 18.27 -11.04
N ILE A 22 -2.11 17.97 -11.84
CA ILE A 22 -1.57 16.61 -12.00
C ILE A 22 -0.91 16.13 -10.70
N VAL A 23 -0.12 16.97 -10.03
CA VAL A 23 0.50 16.61 -8.74
C VAL A 23 -0.57 16.41 -7.67
N PHE A 24 -1.58 17.28 -7.61
CA PHE A 24 -2.72 17.12 -6.70
C PHE A 24 -3.52 15.84 -7.00
N LEU A 25 -3.73 15.50 -8.28
CA LEU A 25 -4.35 14.25 -8.71
C LEU A 25 -3.53 13.03 -8.27
N ILE A 26 -2.20 13.06 -8.45
CA ILE A 26 -1.30 11.98 -8.00
C ILE A 26 -1.33 11.82 -6.48
N ILE A 27 -1.36 12.93 -5.72
CA ILE A 27 -1.47 12.91 -4.25
C ILE A 27 -2.82 12.31 -3.83
N LYS A 28 -3.93 12.71 -4.46
CA LYS A 28 -5.26 12.16 -4.19
C LYS A 28 -5.33 10.65 -4.51
N LEU A 29 -4.75 10.23 -5.63
CA LEU A 29 -4.66 8.81 -6.03
C LEU A 29 -3.81 7.97 -5.06
N LYS A 30 -2.75 8.55 -4.47
CA LYS A 30 -1.93 7.85 -3.47
C LYS A 30 -2.61 7.80 -2.09
N HIS A 31 -3.45 8.79 -1.77
CA HIS A 31 -4.09 8.93 -0.46
C HIS A 31 -5.37 8.09 -0.28
N THR A 32 -6.13 7.80 -1.35
CA THR A 32 -7.36 6.97 -1.25
C THR A 32 -7.09 5.45 -1.25
N ARG A 33 -5.82 5.00 -1.25
CA ARG A 33 -5.46 3.58 -1.06
C ARG A 33 -5.40 3.14 0.39
N THR A 34 -5.83 3.99 1.32
CA THR A 34 -6.05 3.62 2.71
C THR A 34 -7.57 3.45 2.87
N LEU A 35 -8.03 2.20 3.04
CA LEU A 35 -9.37 1.81 3.55
C LEU A 35 -10.55 1.60 2.58
N GLN A 36 -10.36 1.08 1.36
CA GLN A 36 -11.46 0.42 0.64
C GLN A 36 -11.04 -0.99 0.23
N GLN A 37 -10.96 -1.87 1.23
CA GLN A 37 -10.81 -3.30 1.03
C GLN A 37 -12.20 -3.94 0.93
N THR A 38 -12.42 -4.73 -0.11
CA THR A 38 -13.59 -5.60 -0.33
C THR A 38 -13.72 -6.57 0.87
N PRO A 39 -14.93 -6.80 1.43
CA PRO A 39 -15.08 -7.54 2.68
C PRO A 39 -14.98 -9.04 2.42
N ILE A 40 -13.76 -9.57 2.42
CA ILE A 40 -13.57 -10.88 3.05
C ILE A 40 -13.13 -10.54 4.47
N ASP A 41 -14.11 -10.53 5.37
CA ASP A 41 -13.93 -10.11 6.76
C ASP A 41 -13.13 -11.16 7.53
N PHE A 42 -11.82 -11.16 7.30
CA PHE A 42 -10.89 -11.91 8.12
C PHE A 42 -10.62 -11.22 9.47
N SER A 43 -11.25 -10.05 9.72
CA SER A 43 -11.10 -9.24 10.94
C SER A 43 -9.66 -9.29 11.47
N LEU A 44 -8.70 -8.92 10.62
CA LEU A 44 -7.30 -8.88 10.99
C LEU A 44 -7.08 -7.75 11.99
N THR A 45 -6.23 -8.01 12.97
CA THR A 45 -5.75 -6.94 13.85
C THR A 45 -4.76 -6.06 13.09
N SER A 46 -4.56 -4.83 13.54
CA SER A 46 -3.60 -3.90 12.94
C SER A 46 -2.17 -4.45 12.88
N GLN A 47 -1.80 -5.38 13.78
CA GLN A 47 -0.48 -6.04 13.75
C GLN A 47 -0.43 -7.16 12.71
N GLU A 48 -1.50 -7.94 12.57
CA GLU A 48 -1.61 -8.98 11.55
C GLU A 48 -1.62 -8.38 10.14
N GLU A 49 -2.27 -7.24 9.94
CA GLU A 49 -2.23 -6.48 8.69
C GLU A 49 -0.81 -6.06 8.32
N LYS A 50 -0.09 -5.42 9.25
CA LYS A 50 1.32 -5.02 9.05
C LYS A 50 2.21 -6.20 8.70
N VAL A 51 2.04 -7.32 9.41
CA VAL A 51 2.80 -8.55 9.12
C VAL A 51 2.45 -9.08 7.73
N ALA A 52 1.17 -9.10 7.35
CA ALA A 52 0.73 -9.54 6.04
C ALA A 52 1.33 -8.68 4.91
N GLU A 53 1.34 -7.35 5.07
CA GLU A 53 1.94 -6.41 4.11
C GLU A 53 3.42 -6.70 3.89
N LEU A 54 4.19 -6.84 4.97
CA LEU A 54 5.62 -7.15 4.86
C LEU A 54 5.87 -8.56 4.29
N MET A 55 4.96 -9.51 4.52
CA MET A 55 5.05 -10.83 3.89
C MET A 55 4.82 -10.77 2.38
N ILE A 56 3.88 -9.93 1.93
CA ILE A 56 3.64 -9.67 0.50
C ILE A 56 4.87 -9.03 -0.15
N ASP A 57 5.56 -8.16 0.58
CA ASP A 57 6.85 -7.57 0.18
C ASP A 57 8.03 -8.57 0.22
N ASN A 58 7.76 -9.87 0.37
CA ASN A 58 8.74 -10.96 0.44
C ASN A 58 9.76 -10.83 1.58
N LYS A 59 9.46 -10.07 2.64
CA LYS A 59 10.33 -9.99 3.82
C LYS A 59 10.35 -11.32 4.58
N SER A 60 11.53 -11.69 5.04
CA SER A 60 11.73 -12.79 5.97
C SER A 60 11.23 -12.44 7.37
N ASN A 61 10.92 -13.44 8.19
CA ASN A 61 10.44 -13.20 9.56
C ASN A 61 11.44 -12.40 10.42
N LYS A 62 12.74 -12.47 10.11
CA LYS A 62 13.79 -11.67 10.79
C LYS A 62 13.73 -10.20 10.37
N GLU A 63 13.51 -9.93 9.09
CA GLU A 63 13.34 -8.56 8.59
C GLU A 63 12.05 -7.95 9.13
N ILE A 64 10.95 -8.70 9.13
CA ILE A 64 9.67 -8.28 9.73
C ILE A 64 9.85 -7.93 11.21
N ALA A 65 10.57 -8.76 11.96
CA ALA A 65 10.88 -8.50 13.37
C ALA A 65 11.65 -7.20 13.56
N SER A 66 12.63 -6.95 12.67
CA SER A 66 13.46 -5.75 12.70
C SER A 66 12.65 -4.49 12.35
N GLU A 67 11.80 -4.58 11.33
CA GLU A 67 11.01 -3.45 10.81
C GLU A 67 9.86 -3.05 11.75
N LEU A 68 9.26 -4.04 12.43
CA LEU A 68 8.21 -3.81 13.42
C LEU A 68 8.74 -3.58 14.84
N PHE A 69 10.06 -3.65 15.05
CA PHE A 69 10.73 -3.54 16.35
C PHE A 69 10.17 -4.51 17.42
N ILE A 70 9.94 -5.76 17.02
CA ILE A 70 9.42 -6.83 17.89
C ILE A 70 10.27 -8.10 17.79
N SER A 71 10.10 -9.03 18.74
CA SER A 71 10.84 -10.29 18.71
C SER A 71 10.42 -11.18 17.54
N LEU A 72 11.35 -12.02 17.06
CA LEU A 72 11.04 -13.06 16.07
C LEU A 72 9.91 -14.00 16.53
N ASN A 73 9.81 -14.27 17.83
CA ASN A 73 8.75 -15.10 18.40
C ASN A 73 7.37 -14.40 18.33
N THR A 74 7.35 -13.07 18.52
CA THR A 74 6.16 -12.24 18.37
C THR A 74 5.69 -12.24 16.92
N VAL A 75 6.61 -12.10 15.96
CA VAL A 75 6.30 -12.24 14.52
C VAL A 75 5.67 -13.60 14.22
N LYS A 76 6.28 -14.70 14.68
CA LYS A 76 5.72 -16.05 14.49
C LYS A 76 4.31 -16.18 15.09
N THR A 77 4.07 -15.55 16.23
CA THR A 77 2.75 -15.53 16.86
C THR A 77 1.72 -14.80 15.99
N HIS A 78 2.06 -13.61 15.48
CA HIS A 78 1.20 -12.89 14.55
C HIS A 78 0.94 -13.68 13.26
N ILE A 79 1.96 -14.31 12.68
CA ILE A 79 1.82 -15.15 11.47
C ILE A 79 0.89 -16.33 11.75
N ARG A 80 1.01 -17.01 12.89
CA ARG A 80 0.13 -18.14 13.24
C ARG A 80 -1.33 -17.69 13.34
N ASN A 81 -1.59 -16.57 14.01
CA ASN A 81 -2.95 -16.06 14.17
C ASN A 81 -3.51 -15.56 12.83
N LEU A 82 -2.69 -14.87 12.02
CA LEU A 82 -3.00 -14.48 10.65
C LEU A 82 -3.38 -15.70 9.80
N TYR A 83 -2.57 -16.76 9.84
CA TYR A 83 -2.83 -18.01 9.11
C TYR A 83 -4.14 -18.68 9.54
N ALA A 84 -4.42 -18.72 10.84
CA ALA A 84 -5.68 -19.25 11.35
C ALA A 84 -6.89 -18.45 10.85
N LYS A 85 -6.81 -17.12 10.86
CA LYS A 85 -7.87 -16.24 10.34
C LYS A 85 -8.06 -16.36 8.84
N LEU A 86 -6.96 -16.52 8.11
CA LEU A 86 -6.98 -16.65 6.65
C LEU A 86 -7.20 -18.10 6.19
N GLU A 87 -7.35 -19.06 7.09
CA GLU A 87 -7.49 -20.49 6.74
C GLU A 87 -6.39 -20.99 5.78
N VAL A 88 -5.15 -20.56 6.02
CA VAL A 88 -3.96 -21.00 5.28
C VAL A 88 -2.97 -21.66 6.22
N SER A 89 -2.19 -22.60 5.70
CA SER A 89 -1.28 -23.41 6.51
C SER A 89 0.18 -22.97 6.41
N ASN A 90 0.54 -22.27 5.32
CA ASN A 90 1.91 -21.91 5.05
C ASN A 90 2.03 -20.62 4.23
N ARG A 91 3.28 -20.15 4.07
CA ARG A 91 3.56 -18.91 3.35
C ARG A 91 3.16 -19.00 1.88
N THR A 92 3.30 -20.17 1.26
CA THR A 92 2.94 -20.35 -0.15
C THR A 92 1.43 -20.18 -0.35
N GLU A 93 0.61 -20.84 0.46
CA GLU A 93 -0.85 -20.70 0.46
C GLU A 93 -1.28 -19.27 0.78
N PHE A 94 -0.63 -18.62 1.76
CA PHE A 94 -0.83 -17.20 2.01
C PHE A 94 -0.58 -16.36 0.75
N MET A 95 0.57 -16.52 0.10
CA MET A 95 0.93 -15.76 -1.10
C MET A 95 0.00 -16.08 -2.27
N GLU A 96 -0.47 -17.32 -2.41
CA GLU A 96 -1.44 -17.72 -3.42
C GLU A 96 -2.80 -17.06 -3.19
N LYS A 97 -3.30 -17.08 -1.95
CA LYS A 97 -4.57 -16.44 -1.57
C LYS A 97 -4.56 -14.94 -1.89
N PHE A 98 -3.44 -14.26 -1.64
CA PHE A 98 -3.27 -12.84 -1.97
C PHE A 98 -2.99 -12.56 -3.45
N LYS A 99 -2.38 -13.49 -4.20
CA LYS A 99 -2.23 -13.34 -5.67
C LYS A 99 -3.58 -13.49 -6.39
N ASN A 100 -4.42 -14.41 -5.93
CA ASN A 100 -5.72 -14.70 -6.50
C ASN A 100 -6.79 -13.66 -6.09
N HIS A 101 -6.47 -12.77 -5.14
CA HIS A 101 -7.22 -11.56 -4.84
C HIS A 101 -6.30 -10.33 -5.03
N PRO A 102 -6.05 -9.93 -6.29
CA PRO A 102 -5.32 -8.70 -6.56
C PRO A 102 -5.98 -7.56 -5.79
N ARG A 103 -5.18 -6.77 -5.08
CA ARG A 103 -5.66 -5.53 -4.46
C ARG A 103 -5.73 -4.48 -5.58
N ASP A 104 -6.87 -4.45 -6.28
CA ASP A 104 -7.22 -3.43 -7.27
C ASP A 104 -7.20 -2.02 -6.64
#